data_AF-A0AAD6DJ94-F1
#
_entry.id   AF-A0AAD6DJ94-F1
#
_cell.length_a   1.000
_cell.length_b   1.000
_cell.length_c   1.000
_cell.angle_alpha   90.00
_cell.angle_beta   90.00
_cell.angle_gamma   90.00
#
_symmetry.space_group_name_H-M   'P 1'
#
loop_
_entity.id
_entity.type
_entity.pdbx_description
1 polymer ?
#
loop_
_entity_poly.entity_id
_entity_poly.type
_entity_poly.pdbx_seq_one_letter_code
_entity_poly.pdbx_strand_id
1 'polypeptide(L)'
;MTSIIASIKDLICSVFEVIFSTIKTGFDAVFSAFHFLFTSVISIFGQILDLFKDVLGATAGVGKFIASNILILALIGIGVYVYLNKKSRQGRPVTIGNKKLN
;
A
#
# COMPACT_ATOMS: atom_id res chain seq x y z
N MET A 1 -14.66 -65.19 -31.08
CA MET A 1 -15.22 -64.05 -31.85
C MET A 1 -15.46 -62.80 -31.00
N THR A 2 -15.84 -62.93 -29.73
CA THR A 2 -16.02 -61.80 -28.78
C THR A 2 -14.74 -60.98 -28.53
N SER A 3 -13.57 -61.62 -28.46
CA SER A 3 -12.30 -60.93 -28.22
C SER A 3 -11.87 -60.02 -29.39
N ILE A 4 -12.13 -60.41 -30.64
CA ILE A 4 -11.78 -59.59 -31.82
C ILE A 4 -12.64 -58.32 -31.87
N ILE A 5 -13.94 -58.46 -31.58
CA ILE A 5 -14.88 -57.33 -31.55
C ILE A 5 -14.52 -56.36 -30.42
N ALA A 6 -14.09 -56.87 -29.25
CA ALA A 6 -13.60 -56.05 -28.15
C ALA A 6 -12.32 -55.28 -28.53
N SER A 7 -11.33 -55.97 -29.13
CA SER A 7 -10.07 -55.33 -29.54
C SER A 7 -10.28 -54.25 -30.61
N ILE A 8 -11.22 -54.44 -31.55
CA ILE A 8 -11.56 -53.40 -32.55
C ILE A 8 -12.21 -52.19 -31.87
N LYS A 9 -13.12 -52.41 -30.92
CA LYS A 9 -13.74 -51.33 -30.15
C LYS A 9 -12.71 -50.53 -29.35
N ASP A 10 -11.76 -51.21 -28.71
CA ASP A 10 -10.71 -50.57 -27.92
C ASP A 10 -9.75 -49.78 -28.80
N LEU A 11 -9.41 -50.30 -29.99
CA LEU A 11 -8.61 -49.57 -30.98
C LEU A 11 -9.30 -48.28 -31.42
N ILE A 12 -10.60 -48.35 -31.74
CA ILE A 12 -11.39 -47.18 -32.15
C ILE A 12 -11.46 -46.16 -31.00
N CYS A 13 -11.76 -46.61 -29.78
CA CYS A 13 -11.77 -45.73 -28.60
C CYS A 13 -10.42 -45.03 -28.40
N SER A 14 -9.31 -45.77 -28.48
CA SER A 14 -7.97 -45.21 -28.29
C SER A 14 -7.64 -44.14 -29.34
N VAL A 15 -8.02 -44.35 -30.61
CA VAL A 15 -7.83 -43.35 -31.68
C VAL A 15 -8.61 -42.08 -31.38
N PHE A 16 -9.88 -42.20 -30.98
CA PHE A 16 -10.68 -41.02 -30.60
C PHE A 16 -10.14 -40.33 -29.35
N GLU A 17 -9.69 -41.09 -28.36
CA GLU A 17 -9.13 -40.56 -27.12
C GLU A 17 -7.87 -39.74 -27.36
N VAL A 18 -6.97 -40.19 -28.25
CA VAL A 18 -5.78 -39.42 -28.64
C VAL A 18 -6.17 -38.13 -29.37
N ILE A 19 -7.15 -38.18 -30.26
CA ILE A 19 -7.63 -36.98 -30.98
C ILE A 19 -8.21 -35.96 -30.00
N PHE A 20 -9.10 -36.40 -29.10
CA PHE A 20 -9.71 -35.53 -28.09
C PHE A 20 -8.69 -35.01 -27.09
N SER A 21 -7.74 -35.85 -26.66
CA SER A 21 -6.64 -35.46 -25.78
C SER A 21 -5.81 -34.36 -26.41
N THR A 22 -5.42 -34.52 -27.68
CA THR A 22 -4.63 -33.52 -28.41
C THR A 22 -5.37 -32.19 -28.53
N ILE A 23 -6.67 -32.22 -28.86
CA ILE A 23 -7.50 -31.01 -28.93
C ILE A 23 -7.59 -30.35 -27.56
N LYS A 24 -7.85 -31.12 -26.50
CA LYS A 24 -7.96 -30.60 -25.13
C LYS A 24 -6.66 -29.95 -24.67
N THR A 25 -5.52 -30.61 -24.89
CA THR A 25 -4.20 -30.04 -24.58
C THR A 25 -3.93 -28.75 -25.36
N GLY A 26 -4.34 -28.68 -26.63
CA GLY A 26 -4.26 -27.45 -27.42
C GLY A 26 -5.09 -26.32 -26.83
N PHE A 27 -6.34 -26.59 -26.45
CA PHE A 27 -7.20 -25.61 -25.79
C PHE A 27 -6.67 -25.16 -24.42
N ASP A 28 -6.18 -26.10 -23.61
CA ASP A 28 -5.60 -25.82 -22.29
C ASP A 28 -4.35 -24.93 -22.43
N ALA A 29 -3.52 -25.16 -23.45
CA ALA A 29 -2.34 -24.33 -23.73
C ALA A 29 -2.74 -22.90 -24.10
N VAL A 30 -3.75 -22.73 -24.96
CA VAL A 30 -4.26 -21.41 -25.35
C VAL A 30 -4.87 -20.69 -24.15
N PHE A 31 -5.72 -21.37 -23.38
CA PHE A 31 -6.35 -20.81 -22.19
C PHE A 31 -5.30 -20.40 -21.15
N SER A 32 -4.30 -21.25 -20.91
CA SER A 32 -3.18 -20.95 -20.01
C SER A 32 -2.37 -19.72 -20.47
N ALA A 33 -2.13 -19.59 -21.77
CA ALA A 33 -1.44 -18.41 -22.33
C ALA A 33 -2.25 -17.13 -22.10
N PHE A 34 -3.56 -17.15 -22.35
CA PHE A 34 -4.43 -16.00 -22.07
C PHE A 34 -4.49 -15.67 -20.57
N HIS A 35 -4.62 -16.69 -19.72
CA HIS A 35 -4.63 -16.52 -18.28
C HIS A 35 -3.31 -15.88 -17.80
N PHE A 36 -2.17 -16.39 -18.25
CA PHE A 36 -0.86 -15.85 -17.94
C PHE A 36 -0.71 -14.38 -18.37
N LEU A 37 -1.13 -14.04 -19.59
CA LEU A 37 -1.10 -12.67 -20.07
C LEU A 37 -1.97 -11.74 -19.21
N PHE A 38 -3.18 -12.17 -18.89
CA PHE A 38 -4.10 -11.38 -18.07
C PHE A 38 -3.57 -11.18 -16.64
N THR A 39 -3.08 -12.24 -16.00
CA THR A 39 -2.47 -12.14 -14.66
C THR A 39 -1.21 -11.26 -14.69
N SER A 40 -0.40 -11.35 -15.73
CA SER A 40 0.80 -10.51 -15.89
C SER A 40 0.45 -9.02 -15.97
N VAL A 41 -0.56 -8.67 -16.77
CA VAL A 41 -1.05 -7.29 -16.87
C VAL A 41 -1.55 -6.80 -15.52
N ILE A 42 -2.41 -7.55 -14.84
CA ILE A 42 -2.93 -7.18 -13.52
C ILE A 42 -1.78 -7.01 -12.50
N SER A 43 -0.80 -7.91 -12.52
CA SER A 43 0.34 -7.86 -11.60
C SER A 43 1.19 -6.60 -11.82
N ILE A 44 1.46 -6.22 -13.07
CA ILE A 44 2.19 -4.99 -13.41
C ILE A 44 1.44 -3.76 -12.89
N PHE A 45 0.13 -3.67 -13.15
CA PHE A 45 -0.68 -2.55 -12.65
C PHE A 45 -0.73 -2.52 -11.12
N GLY A 46 -0.83 -3.68 -10.47
CA GLY A 46 -0.77 -3.78 -9.00
C GLY A 46 0.54 -3.25 -8.44
N GLN A 47 1.68 -3.68 -9.02
CA GLN A 47 3.01 -3.20 -8.62
C GLN A 47 3.15 -1.69 -8.78
N ILE A 48 2.70 -1.13 -9.91
CA ILE A 48 2.73 0.32 -10.13
C ILE A 48 1.92 1.05 -9.06
N LEU A 49 0.70 0.60 -8.77
CA LEU A 49 -0.15 1.21 -7.75
C LEU A 49 0.48 1.15 -6.35
N ASP A 50 1.12 0.05 -6.01
CA ASP A 50 1.80 -0.10 -4.71
C ASP A 50 3.03 0.82 -4.62
N LEU A 51 3.82 0.96 -5.71
CA LEU A 51 4.89 1.95 -5.77
C LEU A 51 4.37 3.38 -5.58
N PHE A 52 3.23 3.73 -6.19
CA PHE A 52 2.61 5.04 -5.98
C PHE A 52 2.17 5.24 -4.53
N LYS A 53 1.56 4.24 -3.90
CA LYS A 53 1.18 4.30 -2.48
C LYS A 53 2.39 4.45 -1.58
N ASP A 54 3.48 3.74 -1.87
CA ASP A 54 4.71 3.81 -1.09
C ASP A 54 5.38 5.19 -1.21
N VAL A 55 5.44 5.76 -2.43
CA VAL A 55 5.96 7.11 -2.66
C VAL A 55 5.09 8.18 -2.01
N LEU A 56 3.77 8.09 -2.15
CA LEU A 56 2.82 8.97 -1.47
C LEU A 56 2.91 8.83 0.05
N GLY A 57 3.05 7.60 0.55
CA GLY A 57 3.22 7.28 1.96
C GLY A 57 4.52 7.84 2.52
N ALA A 58 5.63 7.72 1.79
CA ALA A 58 6.91 8.31 2.16
C ALA A 58 6.83 9.84 2.21
N THR A 59 6.21 10.46 1.21
CA THR A 59 6.01 11.92 1.15
C THR A 59 5.09 12.40 2.28
N ALA A 60 4.01 11.68 2.55
CA ALA A 60 3.13 11.94 3.68
C ALA A 60 3.85 11.77 5.03
N GLY A 61 4.74 10.77 5.15
CA GLY A 61 5.59 10.55 6.31
C GLY A 61 6.53 11.73 6.58
N VAL A 62 7.20 12.24 5.54
CA VAL A 62 8.06 13.43 5.62
C VAL A 62 7.25 14.67 6.01
N GLY A 63 6.09 14.88 5.39
CA GLY A 63 5.20 15.99 5.75
C GLY A 63 4.75 15.92 7.21
N LYS A 64 4.40 14.74 7.70
CA LYS A 64 4.01 14.50 9.10
C LYS A 64 5.17 14.74 10.06
N PHE A 65 6.39 14.35 9.70
CA PHE A 65 7.59 14.63 10.48
C PHE A 65 7.86 16.13 10.61
N ILE A 66 7.82 16.87 9.50
CA ILE A 66 8.02 18.33 9.50
C ILE A 66 6.92 19.01 10.33
N ALA A 67 5.65 18.69 10.09
CA ALA A 67 4.52 19.27 10.82
C ALA A 67 4.63 19.00 12.33
N SER A 68 5.01 17.78 12.74
CA SER A 68 5.17 17.43 14.14
C SER A 68 6.28 18.22 14.82
N ASN A 69 7.41 18.44 14.14
CA ASN A 69 8.51 19.23 14.69
C ASN A 69 8.14 20.71 14.82
N ILE A 70 7.47 21.28 13.81
CA ILE A 70 6.96 22.66 13.86
C ILE A 70 6.02 22.84 15.06
N LEU A 71 5.15 21.86 15.32
CA LEU A 71 4.21 21.90 16.44
C LEU A 71 4.95 21.90 17.80
N ILE A 72 5.97 21.04 17.96
CA ILE A 72 6.82 21.02 19.17
C ILE A 72 7.54 22.36 19.36
N LEU A 73 8.12 22.93 18.29
CA LEU A 73 8.82 24.21 18.36
C LEU A 73 7.88 25.37 18.71
N ALA A 74 6.66 25.34 18.17
CA ALA A 74 5.63 26.32 18.51
C ALA A 74 5.25 26.24 19.99
N LEU A 75 5.06 25.03 20.52
CA LEU A 75 4.77 24.84 21.95
C LEU A 75 5.91 25.34 22.84
N ILE A 76 7.16 25.05 22.49
CA ILE A 76 8.33 25.56 23.21
C ILE A 76 8.36 27.10 23.16
N GLY A 77 8.16 27.69 21.98
CA GLY A 77 8.14 29.15 21.81
C GLY A 77 7.06 29.82 22.66
N ILE A 78 5.84 29.27 22.67
CA ILE A 78 4.75 29.75 23.54
C ILE A 78 5.14 29.63 25.01
N GLY A 79 5.69 28.49 25.43
CA GLY A 79 6.13 28.26 26.80
C GLY A 79 7.18 29.27 27.25
N VAL A 80 8.20 29.52 26.41
CA VAL A 80 9.24 30.53 26.68
C VAL A 80 8.65 31.93 26.76
N TYR A 81 7.76 32.30 25.83
CA TYR A 81 7.12 33.61 25.83
C TYR A 81 6.28 33.83 27.11
N VAL A 82 5.47 32.85 27.50
CA VAL A 82 4.66 32.91 28.72
C VAL A 82 5.56 33.02 29.95
N TYR A 83 6.64 32.23 30.01
CA TYR A 83 7.60 32.28 31.11
C TYR A 83 8.28 33.65 31.23
N LEU A 84 8.80 34.19 30.13
CA LEU A 84 9.47 35.50 30.10
C LEU A 84 8.50 36.63 30.45
N ASN A 85 7.27 36.60 29.93
CA ASN A 85 6.23 37.59 30.26
C ASN A 85 5.86 37.54 31.75
N LYS A 86 5.77 36.34 32.33
CA LYS A 86 5.49 36.18 33.78
C LYS A 86 6.66 36.70 34.63
N LYS A 87 7.91 36.43 34.24
CA LYS A 87 9.11 36.92 34.93
C LYS A 87 9.25 38.45 34.84
N SER A 88 8.98 39.03 33.68
CA SER A 88 8.99 40.49 33.46
C SER A 88 7.99 41.22 34.37
N ARG A 89 6.86 40.57 34.69
CA ARG A 89 5.84 41.11 35.61
C ARG A 89 6.23 41.03 37.09
N GLN A 90 7.15 40.14 37.48
CA GLN A 90 7.58 39.99 38.87
C GLN A 90 8.56 41.08 39.34
N GLY A 91 9.20 41.80 38.42
CA GLY A 91 10.11 42.91 38.73
C GLY A 91 9.46 44.30 38.71
N ARG A 92 8.14 44.40 38.47
CA ARG A 92 7.45 45.69 38.45
C ARG A 92 6.95 46.03 39.86
N PRO A 93 7.37 47.16 40.46
CA PRO A 93 6.84 47.60 41.75
C PRO A 93 5.34 47.81 41.61
N VAL A 94 4.57 47.18 42.48
CA VAL A 94 3.12 47.30 42.54
C VAL A 94 2.79 48.69 43.09
N THR A 95 2.35 49.60 42.22
CA THR A 95 1.90 50.93 42.65
C THR A 95 0.48 50.82 43.18
N ILE A 96 0.33 50.60 44.49
CA ILE A 96 -0.97 50.73 45.17
C ILE A 96 -1.06 52.18 45.63
N GLY A 97 -1.93 52.97 44.98
CA GLY A 97 -2.25 54.34 45.38
C GLY A 97 -1.05 55.28 45.53
N ASN A 98 -0.56 55.86 44.43
CA ASN A 98 0.41 56.98 44.41
C ASN A 98 1.70 56.85 45.26
N LYS A 99 2.06 55.68 45.77
CA LYS A 99 3.38 55.44 46.38
C LYS A 99 4.04 54.20 45.80
N LYS A 100 5.28 54.38 45.36
CA LYS A 100 6.19 53.26 45.11
C LYS A 100 6.70 52.77 46.45
N LEU A 101 6.44 51.50 46.76
CA LEU A 101 7.12 50.78 47.84
C LEU A 101 8.41 50.21 47.24
N ASN A 102 9.54 50.63 47.80
CA ASN A 102 10.88 50.12 47.53
C ASN A 102 11.15 48.94 48.46
#